data_AF-A0A6C1DZ49-F1
#
_entry.id   AF-A0A6C1DZ49-F1
#
_cell.length_a   1.000
_cell.length_b   1.000
_cell.length_c   1.000
_cell.angle_alpha   90.00
_cell.angle_beta   90.00
_cell.angle_gamma   90.00
#
_symmetry.space_group_name_H-M   'P 1'
#
loop_
_entity.id
_entity.type
_entity.pdbx_description
1 polymer ?
#
loop_
_entity_poly.entity_id
_entity_poly.type
_entity_poly.pdbx_seq_one_letter_code
_entity_poly.pdbx_strand_id
1 'polypeptide(L)'
;MNKTNWKVSVTTFNCGKEFPVENSKAIVKQLLFPYDDGISQLELQDLYVLGFQELVPIWQGSFPAVNRDLIDRITTTAVNCLNEKVSATQGDEQYSCLGVNSLGAITIIVLYNNKALKVKDDILKRNGKCGWFGTHLKGGTLISFQMTRNGEENWERFSYICAHLNANEGVNNRNQRIDDYKRIMSEVCDSEVAKSDHFFFLGDLNFRVTSTYDPTSDYSSTTTLRRLLENHEELNLLRKGEDEPLCKGFQELEITFPPTYKFMLFEKETYNTKRIPSWCDRILYKSYAVPTFAQEGTYHSVPRSNALLFSDHQPVNLTVRLPRSTGMPVPLSLHIEKYPLSWSSGLIGQIGDAVIGYCGWLVTKNVHYWILGSLLLYLLLKIL
;
A
#
# COMPACT_ATOMS: atom_id res chain seq x y z
N MET A 1 32.19 -5.13 -1.31
CA MET A 1 30.74 -4.90 -1.11
C MET A 1 30.52 -3.41 -0.95
N ASN A 2 29.80 -2.78 -1.89
CA ASN A 2 29.68 -1.32 -1.96
C ASN A 2 28.81 -0.81 -0.81
N LYS A 3 29.42 -0.15 0.18
CA LYS A 3 28.77 0.53 1.31
C LYS A 3 27.87 1.72 0.90
N THR A 4 27.53 1.85 -0.38
CA THR A 4 26.93 3.06 -0.97
C THR A 4 25.45 2.91 -1.31
N ASN A 5 24.92 1.69 -1.45
CA ASN A 5 23.54 1.45 -1.86
C ASN A 5 22.51 2.03 -0.88
N TRP A 6 21.32 2.37 -1.37
CA TRP A 6 20.19 2.72 -0.52
C TRP A 6 19.59 1.48 0.10
N LYS A 7 19.27 1.53 1.39
CA LYS A 7 18.59 0.47 2.14
C LYS A 7 17.14 0.87 2.34
N VAL A 8 16.20 0.16 1.73
CA VAL A 8 14.78 0.54 1.75
C VAL A 8 13.93 -0.62 2.24
N SER A 9 13.08 -0.35 3.23
CA SER A 9 12.01 -1.25 3.66
C SER A 9 10.64 -0.65 3.30
N VAL A 10 9.81 -1.44 2.63
CA VAL A 10 8.47 -1.07 2.18
C VAL A 10 7.50 -2.13 2.68
N THR A 11 6.50 -1.72 3.45
CA THR A 11 5.43 -2.60 3.93
C THR A 11 4.10 -2.12 3.37
N THR A 12 3.28 -3.05 2.89
CA THR A 12 1.87 -2.77 2.58
C THR A 12 0.91 -3.62 3.37
N PHE A 13 -0.21 -3.05 3.81
CA PHE A 13 -1.20 -3.73 4.62
C PHE A 13 -2.61 -3.19 4.42
N ASN A 14 -3.53 -4.05 4.00
CA ASN A 14 -4.96 -3.78 4.10
C ASN A 14 -5.46 -4.07 5.53
N CYS A 15 -6.01 -3.05 6.19
CA CYS A 15 -6.40 -3.09 7.60
C CYS A 15 -7.87 -3.54 7.84
N GLY A 16 -8.61 -3.94 6.80
CA GLY A 16 -9.95 -4.48 6.97
C GLY A 16 -10.96 -3.52 7.58
N LYS A 17 -10.77 -2.20 7.42
CA LYS A 17 -11.64 -1.09 7.88
C LYS A 17 -11.62 -0.81 9.38
N GLU A 18 -10.93 -1.60 10.20
CA GLU A 18 -10.98 -1.46 11.66
C GLU A 18 -9.59 -1.58 12.29
N PHE A 19 -8.72 -0.58 12.06
CA PHE A 19 -7.41 -0.55 12.69
C PHE A 19 -7.51 -0.45 14.24
N PRO A 20 -6.99 -1.43 15.01
CA PRO A 20 -7.09 -1.42 16.47
C PRO A 20 -6.11 -0.41 17.08
N VAL A 21 -6.61 0.79 17.36
CA VAL A 21 -5.83 1.93 17.87
C VAL A 21 -5.05 1.59 19.15
N GLU A 22 -5.66 0.84 20.06
CA GLU A 22 -5.05 0.42 21.33
C GLU A 22 -3.85 -0.52 21.13
N ASN A 23 -3.83 -1.30 20.04
CA ASN A 23 -2.75 -2.21 19.70
C ASN A 23 -1.75 -1.62 18.69
N SER A 24 -1.86 -0.32 18.38
CA SER A 24 -1.04 0.37 17.37
C SER A 24 0.46 0.11 17.52
N LYS A 25 1.02 0.15 18.74
CA LYS A 25 2.45 -0.12 18.98
C LYS A 25 2.86 -1.54 18.56
N ALA A 26 2.09 -2.56 18.93
CA ALA A 26 2.39 -3.94 18.57
C ALA A 26 2.29 -4.17 17.05
N ILE A 27 1.25 -3.62 16.42
CA ILE A 27 1.03 -3.69 14.97
C ILE A 27 2.19 -3.02 14.23
N VAL A 28 2.44 -1.75 14.52
CA VAL A 28 3.47 -0.95 13.84
C VAL A 28 4.86 -1.55 14.02
N LYS A 29 5.20 -2.06 15.21
CA LYS A 29 6.47 -2.73 15.44
C LYS A 29 6.67 -3.93 14.51
N GLN A 30 5.64 -4.75 14.29
CA GLN A 30 5.72 -5.89 13.37
C GLN A 30 5.77 -5.47 11.91
N LEU A 31 5.13 -4.37 11.53
CA LEU A 31 5.20 -3.84 10.17
C LEU A 31 6.58 -3.26 9.83
N LEU A 32 7.27 -2.69 10.82
CA LEU A 32 8.64 -2.17 10.67
C LEU A 32 9.69 -3.28 10.74
N PHE A 33 9.47 -4.25 11.63
CA PHE A 33 10.43 -5.31 11.96
C PHE A 33 9.75 -6.68 11.91
N PRO A 34 9.46 -7.21 10.72
CA PRO A 34 8.65 -8.43 10.56
C PRO A 34 9.32 -9.71 11.09
N TYR A 35 10.63 -9.68 11.30
CA TYR A 35 11.44 -10.78 11.82
C TYR A 35 12.24 -10.41 13.07
N ASP A 36 11.79 -9.46 13.89
CA ASP A 36 12.45 -9.16 15.16
C ASP A 36 12.24 -10.30 16.17
N ASP A 37 13.06 -11.35 16.04
CA ASP A 37 13.15 -12.50 16.95
C ASP A 37 13.80 -12.13 18.30
N GLY A 38 14.19 -10.86 18.48
CA GLY A 38 14.86 -10.36 19.69
C GLY A 38 16.32 -10.81 19.84
N ILE A 39 16.84 -11.57 18.87
CA ILE A 39 18.18 -12.19 18.90
C ILE A 39 19.04 -11.66 17.74
N SER A 40 18.45 -11.54 16.56
CA SER A 40 19.08 -11.06 15.34
C SER A 40 19.12 -9.53 15.33
N GLN A 41 20.31 -8.96 15.16
CA GLN A 41 20.44 -7.52 14.87
C GLN A 41 19.84 -7.25 13.48
N LEU A 42 18.59 -6.79 13.46
CA LEU A 42 17.96 -6.33 12.23
C LEU A 42 18.73 -5.11 11.70
N GLU A 43 19.16 -5.16 10.44
CA GLU A 43 19.85 -4.04 9.82
C GLU A 43 18.89 -2.84 9.71
N LEU A 44 19.33 -1.67 10.20
CA LEU A 44 18.58 -0.42 10.05
C LEU A 44 18.56 0.04 8.58
N GLN A 45 17.46 0.60 8.12
CA GLN A 45 17.23 0.98 6.72
C GLN A 45 17.27 2.50 6.55
N ASP A 46 17.74 3.00 5.41
CA ASP A 46 17.74 4.44 5.13
C ASP A 46 16.30 5.00 5.07
N LEU A 47 15.37 4.21 4.52
CA LEU A 47 13.95 4.53 4.38
C LEU A 47 13.07 3.38 4.87
N TYR A 48 12.01 3.74 5.60
CA TYR A 48 10.88 2.85 5.90
C TYR A 48 9.59 3.47 5.34
N VAL A 49 8.85 2.69 4.54
CA VAL A 49 7.61 3.13 3.90
C VAL A 49 6.48 2.20 4.33
N LEU A 50 5.40 2.78 4.87
CA LEU A 50 4.21 2.05 5.30
C LEU A 50 3.02 2.48 4.44
N GLY A 51 2.50 1.56 3.62
CA GLY A 51 1.32 1.75 2.78
C GLY A 51 0.10 1.00 3.34
N PHE A 52 -0.98 1.72 3.64
CA PHE A 52 -2.20 1.16 4.20
C PHE A 52 -3.37 1.27 3.24
N GLN A 53 -4.24 0.26 3.24
CA GLN A 53 -5.56 0.29 2.61
C GLN A 53 -6.62 -0.06 3.64
N GLU A 54 -7.85 0.39 3.42
CA GLU A 54 -8.96 0.22 4.37
C GLU A 54 -8.55 0.55 5.82
N LEU A 55 -7.75 1.61 6.00
CA LEU A 55 -7.21 1.97 7.31
C LEU A 55 -8.33 2.29 8.32
N VAL A 56 -9.43 2.81 7.81
CA VAL A 56 -10.62 3.24 8.54
C VAL A 56 -11.89 2.76 7.83
N PRO A 57 -13.06 2.79 8.50
CA PRO A 57 -14.33 2.58 7.85
C PRO A 57 -14.53 3.58 6.70
N ILE A 58 -15.24 3.14 5.67
CA ILE A 58 -15.47 3.90 4.43
C ILE A 58 -15.93 5.34 4.71
N TRP A 59 -16.86 5.52 5.65
CA TRP A 59 -17.40 6.83 5.98
C TRP A 59 -16.39 7.76 6.65
N GLN A 60 -15.48 7.23 7.47
CA GLN A 60 -14.37 8.01 8.04
C GLN A 60 -13.39 8.39 6.94
N GLY A 61 -13.16 7.46 5.99
CA GLY A 61 -12.46 7.71 4.73
C GLY A 61 -12.91 9.01 4.05
N SER A 62 -14.22 9.28 4.00
CA SER A 62 -14.82 10.50 3.45
C SER A 62 -14.44 11.81 4.14
N PHE A 63 -13.88 11.77 5.35
CA PHE A 63 -13.55 12.94 6.15
C PHE A 63 -12.07 12.96 6.52
N PRO A 64 -11.20 13.67 5.75
CA PRO A 64 -9.76 13.70 6.02
C PRO A 64 -9.38 14.11 7.45
N ALA A 65 -10.18 15.00 8.07
CA ALA A 65 -9.97 15.42 9.46
C ALA A 65 -10.16 14.28 10.47
N VAL A 66 -11.06 13.33 10.20
CA VAL A 66 -11.33 12.19 11.08
C VAL A 66 -10.18 11.18 11.05
N ASN A 67 -9.54 11.01 9.89
CA ASN A 67 -8.46 10.04 9.72
C ASN A 67 -7.12 10.55 10.24
N ARG A 68 -6.96 11.87 10.36
CA ARG A 68 -5.70 12.52 10.74
C ARG A 68 -5.18 12.01 12.09
N ASP A 69 -6.04 11.95 13.10
CA ASP A 69 -5.62 11.55 14.45
C ASP A 69 -5.06 10.13 14.50
N LEU A 70 -5.69 9.20 13.76
CA LEU A 70 -5.20 7.82 13.64
C LEU A 70 -3.86 7.77 12.91
N ILE A 71 -3.75 8.47 11.78
CA ILE A 71 -2.54 8.53 10.96
C ILE A 71 -1.38 9.14 11.75
N ASP A 72 -1.61 10.22 12.49
CA ASP A 72 -0.61 10.88 13.33
C ASP A 72 -0.16 9.97 14.47
N ARG A 73 -1.08 9.22 15.08
CA ARG A 73 -0.75 8.21 16.09
C ARG A 73 0.11 7.09 15.53
N ILE A 74 -0.26 6.53 14.37
CA ILE A 74 0.53 5.48 13.70
C ILE A 74 1.92 6.01 13.34
N THR A 75 2.00 7.21 12.78
CA THR A 75 3.25 7.87 12.39
C THR A 75 4.16 8.08 13.60
N THR A 76 3.63 8.66 14.68
CA THR A 76 4.37 8.90 15.92
C THR A 76 4.84 7.59 16.54
N THR A 77 3.97 6.57 16.56
CA THR A 77 4.30 5.24 17.06
C THR A 77 5.44 4.61 16.26
N ALA A 78 5.43 4.76 14.93
CA ALA A 78 6.46 4.23 14.05
C ALA A 78 7.82 4.91 14.27
N VAL A 79 7.84 6.25 14.36
CA VAL A 79 9.04 7.03 14.68
C VAL A 79 9.60 6.62 16.05
N ASN A 80 8.74 6.47 17.06
CA ASN A 80 9.16 6.03 18.39
C ASN A 80 9.73 4.61 18.37
N CYS A 81 9.07 3.66 17.69
CA CYS A 81 9.57 2.28 17.58
C CYS A 81 10.94 2.20 16.91
N LEU A 82 11.19 3.00 15.86
CA LEU A 82 12.49 3.08 15.20
C LEU A 82 13.56 3.63 16.15
N ASN A 83 13.32 4.76 16.79
CA ASN A 83 14.31 5.38 17.67
C ASN A 83 14.54 4.58 18.97
N GLU A 84 13.53 3.86 19.48
CA GLU A 84 13.67 2.87 20.55
C GLU A 84 14.61 1.72 20.11
N LYS A 85 14.44 1.21 18.89
CA LYS A 85 15.31 0.16 18.33
C LYS A 85 16.75 0.66 18.17
N VAL A 86 16.95 1.86 17.63
CA VAL A 86 18.28 2.48 17.51
C VAL A 86 18.98 2.52 18.87
N SER A 87 18.30 3.05 19.89
CA SER A 87 18.81 3.15 21.26
C SER A 87 19.17 1.77 21.83
N ALA A 88 18.32 0.77 21.63
CA ALA A 88 18.56 -0.60 22.09
C ALA A 88 19.77 -1.25 21.40
N THR A 89 20.05 -0.90 20.15
CA THR A 89 21.22 -1.38 19.39
C THR A 89 22.48 -0.54 19.56
N GLN A 90 22.45 0.48 20.44
CA GLN A 90 23.52 1.48 20.59
C GLN A 90 23.92 2.14 19.27
N GLY A 91 22.96 2.25 18.35
CA GLY A 91 23.14 2.93 17.07
C GLY A 91 23.14 4.44 17.25
N ASP A 92 23.81 5.14 16.34
CA ASP A 92 23.87 6.60 16.36
C ASP A 92 22.81 7.24 15.45
N GLU A 93 21.99 6.44 14.75
CA GLU A 93 20.99 6.93 13.78
C GLU A 93 19.84 7.71 14.44
N GLN A 94 19.08 8.47 13.65
CA GLN A 94 17.84 9.09 14.11
C GLN A 94 16.82 9.05 12.99
N TYR A 95 15.58 8.74 13.34
CA TYR A 95 14.47 8.67 12.39
C TYR A 95 13.43 9.73 12.66
N SER A 96 12.88 10.28 11.59
CA SER A 96 11.72 11.16 11.62
C SER A 96 10.76 10.87 10.46
N CYS A 97 9.55 11.44 10.53
CA CYS A 97 8.61 11.35 9.43
C CYS A 97 9.04 12.32 8.32
N LEU A 98 9.30 11.79 7.13
CA LEU A 98 9.55 12.57 5.92
C LEU A 98 8.25 13.17 5.41
N GLY A 99 7.21 12.35 5.33
CA GLY A 99 5.91 12.82 4.87
C GLY A 99 4.85 11.74 4.84
N VAL A 100 3.62 12.22 4.85
CA VAL A 100 2.39 11.42 4.78
C VAL A 100 1.52 11.94 3.65
N ASN A 101 0.91 11.04 2.89
CA ASN A 101 -0.18 11.36 1.97
C ASN A 101 -1.33 10.36 2.14
N SER A 102 -2.55 10.79 1.87
CA SER A 102 -3.73 9.93 1.94
C SER A 102 -4.78 10.27 0.89
N LEU A 103 -5.51 9.24 0.47
CA LEU A 103 -6.69 9.29 -0.36
C LEU A 103 -7.77 8.42 0.30
N GLY A 104 -8.74 9.03 0.95
CA GLY A 104 -9.76 8.31 1.70
C GLY A 104 -9.16 7.46 2.81
N ALA A 105 -9.34 6.14 2.70
CA ALA A 105 -8.77 5.14 3.62
C ALA A 105 -7.45 4.50 3.11
N ILE A 106 -6.88 5.04 2.03
CA ILE A 106 -5.56 4.66 1.48
C ILE A 106 -4.54 5.68 2.00
N THR A 107 -3.50 5.21 2.67
CA THR A 107 -2.50 6.09 3.30
C THR A 107 -1.09 5.59 2.97
N ILE A 108 -0.15 6.52 2.78
CA ILE A 108 1.28 6.22 2.74
C ILE A 108 2.03 7.10 3.73
N ILE A 109 2.92 6.49 4.51
CA ILE A 109 3.80 7.13 5.49
C ILE A 109 5.24 6.81 5.10
N VAL A 110 6.09 7.83 5.00
CA VAL A 110 7.52 7.67 4.72
C VAL A 110 8.31 8.18 5.91
N LEU A 111 9.18 7.32 6.44
CA LEU A 111 10.10 7.58 7.53
C LEU A 111 11.52 7.44 6.99
N TYR A 112 12.44 8.25 7.48
CA TYR A 112 13.82 8.28 6.98
C TYR A 112 14.82 8.54 8.09
N ASN A 113 16.06 8.11 7.88
CA ASN A 113 17.17 8.43 8.77
C ASN A 113 17.57 9.91 8.59
N ASN A 114 16.95 10.80 9.36
CA ASN A 114 17.15 12.25 9.27
C ASN A 114 18.48 12.73 9.84
N LYS A 115 19.27 11.83 10.44
CA LYS A 115 20.65 12.12 10.83
C LYS A 115 21.64 11.89 9.69
N ALA A 116 21.44 10.87 8.87
CA ALA A 116 22.36 10.51 7.80
C ALA A 116 21.99 11.15 6.45
N LEU A 117 20.73 11.57 6.27
CA LEU A 117 20.15 11.92 4.98
C LEU A 117 19.58 13.34 4.98
N LYS A 118 19.62 13.98 3.81
CA LYS A 118 18.94 15.26 3.54
C LYS A 118 17.85 15.08 2.52
N VAL A 119 16.72 15.74 2.74
CA VAL A 119 15.56 15.75 1.85
C VAL A 119 15.29 17.20 1.46
N LYS A 120 14.93 17.45 0.20
CA LYS A 120 14.48 18.78 -0.21
C LYS A 120 13.06 19.06 0.26
N ASP A 121 12.74 20.32 0.48
CA ASP A 121 11.42 20.74 0.99
C ASP A 121 10.27 20.57 -0.03
N ASP A 122 10.58 20.30 -1.31
CA ASP A 122 9.62 20.15 -2.41
C ASP A 122 9.03 18.73 -2.50
N ILE A 123 8.43 18.27 -1.40
CA ILE A 123 7.76 16.97 -1.34
C ILE A 123 6.44 17.03 -2.13
N LEU A 124 6.40 16.32 -3.25
CA LEU A 124 5.23 16.21 -4.12
C LEU A 124 4.26 15.16 -3.60
N LYS A 125 2.99 15.52 -3.47
CA LYS A 125 1.88 14.64 -3.06
C LYS A 125 0.73 14.74 -4.05
N ARG A 126 0.26 13.61 -4.57
CA ARG A 126 -0.85 13.55 -5.53
C ARG A 126 -1.72 12.33 -5.27
N ASN A 127 -2.97 12.39 -5.72
CA ASN A 127 -3.95 11.33 -5.53
C ASN A 127 -4.67 11.07 -6.85
N GLY A 128 -4.87 9.80 -7.19
CA GLY A 128 -5.68 9.39 -8.33
C GLY A 128 -6.88 8.56 -7.89
N LYS A 129 -8.09 8.91 -8.34
CA LYS A 129 -9.35 8.29 -7.88
C LYS A 129 -9.90 7.31 -8.91
N CYS A 130 -10.25 6.11 -8.46
CA CYS A 130 -10.76 5.03 -9.33
C CYS A 130 -12.07 4.41 -8.84
N GLY A 131 -12.60 4.87 -7.69
CA GLY A 131 -13.86 4.34 -7.16
C GLY A 131 -15.03 4.58 -8.11
N TRP A 132 -16.12 3.85 -7.87
CA TRP A 132 -17.37 4.05 -8.60
C TRP A 132 -17.75 5.53 -8.60
N PHE A 133 -18.11 6.04 -9.78
CA PHE A 133 -18.41 7.45 -10.03
C PHE A 133 -17.27 8.44 -9.70
N GLY A 134 -16.01 7.98 -9.65
CA GLY A 134 -14.86 8.83 -9.31
C GLY A 134 -14.69 9.06 -7.81
N THR A 135 -15.29 8.23 -6.96
CA THR A 135 -15.11 8.26 -5.50
C THR A 135 -13.71 7.79 -5.09
N HIS A 136 -13.32 8.09 -3.85
CA HIS A 136 -12.02 7.67 -3.29
C HIS A 136 -12.00 6.28 -2.64
N LEU A 137 -13.02 5.46 -2.89
CA LEU A 137 -13.09 4.08 -2.38
C LEU A 137 -12.00 3.16 -2.96
N LYS A 138 -11.49 3.53 -4.13
CA LYS A 138 -10.40 2.90 -4.89
C LYS A 138 -9.55 3.99 -5.53
N GLY A 139 -8.28 3.71 -5.75
CA GLY A 139 -7.35 4.70 -6.29
C GLY A 139 -5.92 4.49 -5.79
N GLY A 140 -5.13 5.55 -5.85
CA GLY A 140 -3.75 5.54 -5.38
C GLY A 140 -3.30 6.90 -4.85
N THR A 141 -2.39 6.87 -3.88
CA THR A 141 -1.78 8.07 -3.28
C THR A 141 -0.26 8.04 -3.50
N LEU A 142 0.27 9.11 -4.08
CA LEU A 142 1.68 9.30 -4.41
C LEU A 142 2.36 10.19 -3.35
N ILE A 143 3.56 9.82 -2.96
CA ILE A 143 4.55 10.74 -2.38
C ILE A 143 5.86 10.65 -3.17
N SER A 144 6.42 11.79 -3.54
CA SER A 144 7.67 11.89 -4.29
C SER A 144 8.56 12.99 -3.73
N PHE A 145 9.85 12.72 -3.57
CA PHE A 145 10.80 13.64 -2.95
C PHE A 145 12.22 13.41 -3.48
N GLN A 146 13.08 14.41 -3.33
CA GLN A 146 14.51 14.27 -3.63
C GLN A 146 15.31 14.11 -2.34
N MET A 147 16.26 13.17 -2.34
CA MET A 147 17.09 12.85 -1.18
C MET A 147 18.55 12.65 -1.57
N THR A 148 19.45 12.97 -0.64
CA THR A 148 20.90 12.71 -0.73
C THR A 148 21.46 12.26 0.63
N ARG A 149 22.65 11.66 0.65
CA ARG A 149 23.38 11.39 1.89
C ARG A 149 24.12 12.65 2.34
N ASN A 150 24.35 12.78 3.65
CA ASN A 150 25.13 13.90 4.17
C ASN A 150 26.54 13.94 3.56
N GLY A 151 26.92 15.10 3.04
CA GLY A 151 28.21 15.31 2.39
C GLY A 151 28.24 14.98 0.89
N GLU A 152 27.14 14.48 0.33
CA GLU A 152 27.02 14.21 -1.12
C GLU A 152 26.21 15.30 -1.84
N GLU A 153 26.61 15.62 -3.08
CA GLU A 153 25.94 16.61 -3.93
C GLU A 153 24.90 15.99 -4.89
N ASN A 154 24.91 14.67 -5.07
CA ASN A 154 24.00 14.00 -5.99
C ASN A 154 22.63 13.76 -5.33
N TRP A 155 21.60 14.39 -5.90
CA TRP A 155 20.21 14.22 -5.46
C TRP A 155 19.50 13.17 -6.29
N GLU A 156 18.85 12.22 -5.61
CA GLU A 156 18.10 11.15 -6.25
C GLU A 156 16.62 11.28 -5.88
N ARG A 157 15.72 11.08 -6.86
CA ARG A 157 14.28 11.15 -6.68
C ARG A 157 13.70 9.79 -6.34
N PHE A 158 12.98 9.75 -5.23
CA PHE A 158 12.20 8.60 -4.78
C PHE A 158 10.72 8.89 -4.97
N SER A 159 9.99 7.92 -5.50
CA SER A 159 8.54 7.99 -5.67
C SER A 159 7.87 6.71 -5.20
N TYR A 160 6.76 6.84 -4.46
CA TYR A 160 5.99 5.73 -3.95
C TYR A 160 4.51 5.95 -4.19
N ILE A 161 3.84 4.99 -4.82
CA ILE A 161 2.39 4.95 -4.93
C ILE A 161 1.84 3.81 -4.07
N CYS A 162 0.98 4.14 -3.12
CA CYS A 162 0.16 3.16 -2.40
C CYS A 162 -1.24 3.12 -3.04
N ALA A 163 -1.65 1.96 -3.53
CA ALA A 163 -2.91 1.77 -4.27
C ALA A 163 -3.87 0.79 -3.59
N HIS A 164 -5.15 0.95 -3.92
CA HIS A 164 -6.20 -0.02 -3.65
C HIS A 164 -7.06 -0.14 -4.91
N LEU A 165 -6.84 -1.22 -5.67
CA LEU A 165 -7.48 -1.44 -6.98
C LEU A 165 -8.81 -2.18 -6.84
N ASN A 166 -9.61 -2.20 -7.92
CA ASN A 166 -10.93 -2.81 -7.93
C ASN A 166 -10.95 -4.26 -7.41
N ALA A 167 -11.91 -4.52 -6.52
CA ALA A 167 -12.02 -5.78 -5.80
C ALA A 167 -12.86 -6.83 -6.56
N ASN A 168 -12.91 -8.04 -5.98
CA ASN A 168 -13.64 -9.23 -6.46
C ASN A 168 -12.97 -9.97 -7.63
N GLU A 169 -13.33 -11.26 -7.75
CA GLU A 169 -12.90 -12.16 -8.81
C GLU A 169 -13.65 -11.89 -10.13
N GLY A 170 -13.14 -12.43 -11.23
CA GLY A 170 -13.78 -12.40 -12.54
C GLY A 170 -13.20 -11.38 -13.51
N VAL A 171 -13.35 -11.67 -14.81
CA VAL A 171 -12.70 -10.95 -15.92
C VAL A 171 -13.04 -9.46 -15.94
N ASN A 172 -14.30 -9.09 -15.67
CA ASN A 172 -14.70 -7.68 -15.62
C ASN A 172 -13.95 -6.92 -14.52
N ASN A 173 -13.82 -7.53 -13.34
CA ASN A 173 -13.10 -6.91 -12.22
C ASN A 173 -11.60 -6.84 -12.49
N ARG A 174 -11.04 -7.85 -13.18
CA ARG A 174 -9.64 -7.85 -13.64
C ARG A 174 -9.38 -6.73 -14.62
N ASN A 175 -10.25 -6.52 -15.61
CA ASN A 175 -10.11 -5.42 -16.56
C ASN A 175 -10.22 -4.06 -15.85
N GLN A 176 -11.14 -3.91 -14.90
CA GLN A 176 -11.22 -2.71 -14.09
C GLN A 176 -9.94 -2.46 -13.26
N ARG A 177 -9.25 -3.50 -12.76
CA ARG A 177 -7.94 -3.34 -12.09
C ARG A 177 -6.87 -2.82 -13.04
N ILE A 178 -6.86 -3.27 -14.30
CA ILE A 178 -5.96 -2.76 -15.33
C ILE A 178 -6.25 -1.28 -15.60
N ASP A 179 -7.52 -0.92 -15.77
CA ASP A 179 -7.96 0.46 -15.97
C ASP A 179 -7.62 1.36 -14.77
N ASP A 180 -7.82 0.87 -13.54
CA ASP A 180 -7.45 1.56 -12.31
C ASP A 180 -5.94 1.84 -12.28
N TYR A 181 -5.10 0.84 -12.60
CA TYR A 181 -3.65 1.00 -12.69
C TYR A 181 -3.28 2.09 -13.71
N LYS A 182 -3.76 1.98 -14.95
CA LYS A 182 -3.46 2.92 -16.04
C LYS A 182 -3.90 4.34 -15.65
N ARG A 183 -5.09 4.47 -15.06
CA ARG A 183 -5.63 5.75 -14.58
C ARG A 183 -4.78 6.36 -13.47
N ILE A 184 -4.43 5.60 -12.42
CA ILE A 184 -3.61 6.11 -11.31
C ILE A 184 -2.27 6.60 -11.84
N MET A 185 -1.58 5.78 -12.66
CA MET A 185 -0.29 6.17 -13.25
C MET A 185 -0.43 7.45 -14.08
N SER A 186 -1.48 7.58 -14.89
CA SER A 186 -1.74 8.78 -15.69
C SER A 186 -2.09 10.03 -14.86
N GLU A 187 -2.79 9.89 -13.74
CA GLU A 187 -3.25 11.02 -12.92
C GLU A 187 -2.15 11.55 -12.00
N VAL A 188 -1.32 10.66 -11.44
CA VAL A 188 -0.33 11.06 -10.42
C VAL A 188 1.08 11.23 -10.97
N CYS A 189 1.45 10.55 -12.07
CA CYS A 189 2.79 10.61 -12.63
C CYS A 189 2.87 11.61 -13.79
N ASP A 190 3.60 12.71 -13.56
CA ASP A 190 4.07 13.56 -14.65
C ASP A 190 5.42 13.07 -15.20
N SER A 191 6.00 13.84 -16.12
CA SER A 191 7.30 13.54 -16.70
C SER A 191 8.46 13.52 -15.70
N GLU A 192 8.36 14.22 -14.56
CA GLU A 192 9.41 14.20 -13.56
C GLU A 192 9.32 12.95 -12.68
N VAL A 193 8.11 12.59 -12.23
CA VAL A 193 7.86 11.37 -11.45
C VAL A 193 8.16 10.11 -12.29
N ALA A 194 7.86 10.13 -13.59
CA ALA A 194 8.22 9.04 -14.49
C ALA A 194 9.74 8.83 -14.62
N LYS A 195 10.53 9.88 -14.38
CA LYS A 195 12.00 9.88 -14.41
C LYS A 195 12.66 9.58 -13.06
N SER A 196 11.87 9.32 -12.01
CA SER A 196 12.42 9.01 -10.68
C SER A 196 13.48 7.91 -10.74
N ASP A 197 14.56 8.12 -9.98
CA ASP A 197 15.65 7.16 -9.84
C ASP A 197 15.14 5.86 -9.23
N HIS A 198 14.30 5.99 -8.20
CA HIS A 198 13.67 4.88 -7.49
C HIS A 198 12.17 5.09 -7.46
N PHE A 199 11.42 4.13 -7.97
CA PHE A 199 9.96 4.21 -8.02
C PHE A 199 9.35 2.89 -7.57
N PHE A 200 8.49 2.94 -6.56
CA PHE A 200 7.70 1.83 -6.04
C PHE A 200 6.20 2.01 -6.33
N PHE A 201 5.55 0.90 -6.69
CA PHE A 201 4.10 0.78 -6.77
C PHE A 201 3.68 -0.37 -5.86
N LEU A 202 2.94 -0.07 -4.81
CA LEU A 202 2.58 -1.02 -3.75
C LEU A 202 1.09 -0.92 -3.41
N GLY A 203 0.56 -1.96 -2.77
CA GLY A 203 -0.77 -1.89 -2.19
C GLY A 203 -1.54 -3.19 -2.22
N ASP A 204 -2.83 -3.08 -1.88
CA ASP A 204 -3.83 -4.10 -2.21
C ASP A 204 -4.23 -3.93 -3.68
N LEU A 205 -3.48 -4.61 -4.54
CA LEU A 205 -3.69 -4.58 -5.99
C LEU A 205 -4.85 -5.48 -6.41
N ASN A 206 -5.39 -6.30 -5.51
CA ASN A 206 -6.57 -7.11 -5.70
C ASN A 206 -6.54 -8.10 -6.89
N PHE A 207 -5.38 -8.35 -7.51
CA PHE A 207 -5.23 -9.40 -8.51
C PHE A 207 -5.38 -10.78 -7.88
N ARG A 208 -6.04 -11.68 -8.60
CA ARG A 208 -6.56 -12.95 -8.07
C ARG A 208 -5.88 -14.16 -8.70
N VAL A 209 -6.00 -15.30 -8.04
CA VAL A 209 -5.73 -16.59 -8.66
C VAL A 209 -6.94 -17.01 -9.49
N THR A 210 -6.72 -17.32 -10.77
CA THR A 210 -7.72 -17.69 -11.78
C THR A 210 -7.82 -19.21 -11.96
N SER A 211 -7.93 -19.94 -10.85
CA SER A 211 -8.17 -21.39 -10.84
C SER A 211 -9.49 -21.72 -10.17
N THR A 212 -9.92 -22.99 -10.21
CA THR A 212 -10.97 -23.47 -9.29
C THR A 212 -10.43 -23.47 -7.87
N TYR A 213 -11.26 -23.10 -6.89
CA TYR A 213 -10.91 -23.26 -5.48
C TYR A 213 -10.74 -24.75 -5.17
N ASP A 214 -9.63 -25.08 -4.53
CA ASP A 214 -9.34 -26.42 -4.05
C ASP A 214 -8.98 -26.33 -2.56
N PRO A 215 -9.86 -26.78 -1.65
CA PRO A 215 -9.60 -26.73 -0.20
C PRO A 215 -8.46 -27.65 0.23
N THR A 216 -8.02 -28.58 -0.63
CA THR A 216 -6.90 -29.49 -0.36
C THR A 216 -5.55 -28.92 -0.81
N SER A 217 -5.56 -27.74 -1.45
CA SER A 217 -4.33 -27.08 -1.88
C SER A 217 -3.45 -26.73 -0.67
N ASP A 218 -2.28 -27.36 -0.63
CA ASP A 218 -1.25 -27.05 0.36
C ASP A 218 -0.49 -25.79 -0.06
N TYR A 219 -0.86 -24.66 0.53
CA TYR A 219 -0.21 -23.36 0.33
C TYR A 219 1.13 -23.23 1.06
N SER A 220 1.58 -24.24 1.81
CA SER A 220 2.95 -24.29 2.35
C SER A 220 3.95 -24.89 1.36
N SER A 221 3.47 -25.63 0.36
CA SER A 221 4.29 -26.28 -0.66
C SER A 221 4.80 -25.29 -1.71
N THR A 222 6.13 -25.14 -1.80
CA THR A 222 6.79 -24.32 -2.84
C THR A 222 6.37 -24.72 -4.25
N THR A 223 6.13 -26.00 -4.51
CA THR A 223 5.67 -26.50 -5.81
C THR A 223 4.26 -25.99 -6.13
N THR A 224 3.35 -26.02 -5.14
CA THR A 224 2.00 -25.47 -5.28
C THR A 224 2.05 -23.96 -5.54
N LEU A 225 2.85 -23.23 -4.74
CA LEU A 225 2.96 -21.78 -4.90
C LEU A 225 3.50 -21.40 -6.28
N ARG A 226 4.59 -22.03 -6.72
CA ARG A 226 5.17 -21.80 -8.06
C ARG A 226 4.15 -22.05 -9.16
N ARG A 227 3.45 -23.19 -9.13
CA ARG A 227 2.43 -23.54 -10.13
C ARG A 227 1.33 -22.48 -10.20
N LEU A 228 0.81 -22.01 -9.05
CA LEU A 228 -0.24 -21.00 -8.99
C LEU A 228 0.27 -19.63 -9.48
N LEU A 229 1.44 -19.19 -9.02
CA LEU A 229 2.04 -17.92 -9.40
C LEU A 229 2.40 -17.86 -10.89
N GLU A 230 2.83 -18.96 -11.50
CA GLU A 230 3.22 -19.01 -12.91
C GLU A 230 2.02 -19.09 -13.86
N ASN A 231 1.00 -19.87 -13.50
CA ASN A 231 -0.04 -20.28 -14.45
C ASN A 231 -1.43 -19.71 -14.13
N HIS A 232 -1.65 -19.19 -12.93
CA HIS A 232 -3.00 -18.83 -12.47
C HIS A 232 -3.08 -17.43 -11.82
N GLU A 233 -1.98 -16.83 -11.37
CA GLU A 233 -2.01 -15.52 -10.75
C GLU A 233 -2.10 -14.39 -11.80
N GLU A 234 -3.17 -13.60 -11.73
CA GLU A 234 -3.51 -12.59 -12.74
C GLU A 234 -2.40 -11.57 -12.99
N LEU A 235 -1.79 -11.00 -11.94
CA LEU A 235 -0.78 -9.95 -12.14
C LEU A 235 0.45 -10.52 -12.85
N ASN A 236 0.92 -11.70 -12.46
CA ASN A 236 2.05 -12.36 -13.10
C ASN A 236 1.78 -12.67 -14.58
N LEU A 237 0.58 -13.15 -14.91
CA LEU A 237 0.17 -13.40 -16.29
C LEU A 237 0.10 -12.10 -17.12
N LEU A 238 -0.50 -11.04 -16.57
CA LEU A 238 -0.63 -9.74 -17.22
C LEU A 238 0.73 -9.04 -17.44
N ARG A 239 1.69 -9.24 -16.54
CA ARG A 239 3.06 -8.72 -16.67
C ARG A 239 3.89 -9.46 -17.72
N LYS A 240 3.55 -10.73 -18.01
CA LYS A 240 4.22 -11.57 -19.02
C LYS A 240 3.59 -11.47 -20.41
N GLY A 241 2.47 -10.74 -20.57
CA GLY A 241 1.78 -10.58 -21.85
C GLY A 241 2.68 -9.98 -22.94
N GLU A 242 2.51 -10.44 -24.19
CA GLU A 242 3.41 -10.10 -25.30
C GLU A 242 3.15 -8.71 -25.89
N ASP A 243 1.88 -8.28 -26.01
CA ASP A 243 1.52 -7.03 -26.69
C ASP A 243 1.69 -5.79 -25.81
N GLU A 244 1.10 -5.81 -24.61
CA GLU A 244 1.10 -4.69 -23.68
C GLU A 244 1.24 -5.19 -22.23
N PRO A 245 2.47 -5.55 -21.78
CA PRO A 245 2.67 -6.05 -20.44
C PRO A 245 2.31 -4.98 -19.39
N LEU A 246 1.46 -5.34 -18.44
CA LEU A 246 1.11 -4.47 -17.32
C LEU A 246 2.35 -4.18 -16.48
N CYS A 247 2.44 -2.99 -15.88
CA CYS A 247 3.57 -2.58 -15.06
C CYS A 247 4.94 -2.63 -15.78
N LYS A 248 4.97 -2.40 -17.10
CA LYS A 248 6.22 -2.33 -17.87
C LYS A 248 7.22 -1.36 -17.24
N GLY A 249 8.45 -1.81 -17.07
CA GLY A 249 9.52 -1.05 -16.40
C GLY A 249 9.58 -1.27 -14.89
N PHE A 250 8.61 -1.97 -14.29
CA PHE A 250 8.70 -2.46 -12.92
C PHE A 250 9.09 -3.94 -12.86
N GLN A 251 9.81 -4.27 -11.79
CA GLN A 251 10.16 -5.62 -11.36
C GLN A 251 9.55 -5.88 -9.98
N GLU A 252 9.57 -7.14 -9.57
CA GLU A 252 9.10 -7.61 -8.27
C GLU A 252 10.00 -8.78 -7.87
N LEU A 253 10.37 -8.87 -6.58
CA LEU A 253 11.15 -10.01 -6.10
C LEU A 253 10.31 -11.29 -6.17
N GLU A 254 10.97 -12.44 -6.25
CA GLU A 254 10.30 -13.74 -6.27
C GLU A 254 9.42 -13.91 -5.03
N ILE A 255 8.14 -14.24 -5.26
CA ILE A 255 7.19 -14.54 -4.20
C ILE A 255 7.39 -15.99 -3.76
N THR A 256 7.83 -16.15 -2.52
CA THR A 256 8.05 -17.46 -1.88
C THR A 256 7.13 -17.71 -0.68
N PHE A 257 6.19 -16.80 -0.43
CA PHE A 257 5.24 -16.82 0.68
C PHE A 257 3.82 -17.17 0.22
N PRO A 258 2.98 -17.77 1.11
CA PRO A 258 1.61 -18.15 0.77
C PRO A 258 0.70 -16.94 0.46
N PRO A 259 -0.48 -17.17 -0.14
CA PRO A 259 -1.44 -16.10 -0.41
C PRO A 259 -1.79 -15.27 0.84
N THR A 260 -1.92 -13.96 0.67
CA THR A 260 -2.12 -13.01 1.77
C THR A 260 -3.58 -12.70 2.06
N TYR A 261 -4.50 -13.18 1.23
CA TYR A 261 -5.93 -12.96 1.29
C TYR A 261 -6.66 -14.23 0.81
N LYS A 262 -7.84 -14.61 1.30
CA LYS A 262 -8.66 -14.01 2.35
C LYS A 262 -8.63 -14.90 3.58
N PHE A 263 -8.19 -14.40 4.72
CA PHE A 263 -8.21 -15.15 5.97
C PHE A 263 -9.56 -15.04 6.71
N MET A 264 -9.83 -16.00 7.58
CA MET A 264 -10.82 -15.82 8.64
C MET A 264 -10.28 -14.82 9.68
N LEU A 265 -11.13 -13.89 10.11
CA LEU A 265 -10.77 -12.93 11.14
C LEU A 265 -10.55 -13.63 12.47
N PHE A 266 -9.57 -13.17 13.25
CA PHE A 266 -9.22 -13.73 14.56
C PHE A 266 -8.74 -15.18 14.54
N GLU A 267 -8.45 -15.72 13.35
CA GLU A 267 -7.82 -17.02 13.13
C GLU A 267 -6.46 -16.85 12.45
N LYS A 268 -5.51 -17.70 12.84
CA LYS A 268 -4.09 -17.54 12.46
C LYS A 268 -3.82 -17.97 11.03
N GLU A 269 -4.25 -19.17 10.64
CA GLU A 269 -3.81 -19.84 9.41
C GLU A 269 -4.99 -20.40 8.59
N THR A 270 -6.21 -19.97 8.89
CA THR A 270 -7.44 -20.45 8.22
C THR A 270 -7.85 -19.48 7.11
N TYR A 271 -7.88 -19.96 5.87
CA TYR A 271 -8.47 -19.23 4.75
C TYR A 271 -10.00 -19.29 4.77
N ASN A 272 -10.62 -18.19 4.36
CA ASN A 272 -12.07 -18.08 4.19
C ASN A 272 -12.48 -18.63 2.81
N THR A 273 -13.27 -19.71 2.81
CA THR A 273 -13.69 -20.44 1.60
C THR A 273 -14.59 -19.65 0.65
N LYS A 274 -15.06 -18.45 1.04
CA LYS A 274 -15.86 -17.57 0.17
C LYS A 274 -15.06 -16.98 -1.00
N ARG A 275 -13.72 -17.07 -0.96
CA ARG A 275 -12.80 -16.56 -1.98
C ARG A 275 -11.66 -17.54 -2.18
N ILE A 276 -11.09 -17.54 -3.38
CA ILE A 276 -9.85 -18.28 -3.63
C ILE A 276 -8.68 -17.53 -2.97
N PRO A 277 -7.84 -18.20 -2.16
CA PRO A 277 -6.63 -17.60 -1.62
C PRO A 277 -5.77 -16.98 -2.74
N SER A 278 -5.47 -15.68 -2.61
CA SER A 278 -4.81 -14.86 -3.63
C SER A 278 -3.73 -13.94 -3.04
N TRP A 279 -2.74 -13.56 -3.86
CA TRP A 279 -1.72 -12.56 -3.54
C TRP A 279 -2.20 -11.17 -3.93
N CYS A 280 -3.15 -10.63 -3.16
CA CYS A 280 -3.71 -9.31 -3.40
C CYS A 280 -2.71 -8.19 -3.08
N ASP A 281 -1.87 -8.40 -2.06
CA ASP A 281 -0.95 -7.40 -1.50
C ASP A 281 0.43 -7.51 -2.15
N ARG A 282 0.85 -6.50 -2.92
CA ARG A 282 2.03 -6.57 -3.81
C ARG A 282 2.92 -5.34 -3.69
N ILE A 283 4.21 -5.51 -3.97
CA ILE A 283 5.20 -4.42 -3.96
C ILE A 283 6.10 -4.57 -5.19
N LEU A 284 5.88 -3.70 -6.17
CA LEU A 284 6.71 -3.61 -7.37
C LEU A 284 7.61 -2.39 -7.28
N TYR A 285 8.78 -2.46 -7.92
CA TYR A 285 9.73 -1.35 -7.96
C TYR A 285 10.43 -1.26 -9.32
N LYS A 286 10.97 -0.09 -9.65
CA LYS A 286 11.58 0.19 -10.95
C LYS A 286 12.70 -0.79 -11.27
N SER A 287 12.74 -1.23 -12.54
CA SER A 287 13.79 -2.09 -13.09
C SER A 287 15.07 -1.29 -13.35
N TYR A 288 16.23 -1.89 -13.11
CA TYR A 288 17.53 -1.29 -13.37
C TYR A 288 18.22 -2.01 -14.52
N ALA A 289 18.93 -1.26 -15.38
CA ALA A 289 19.56 -1.80 -16.58
C ALA A 289 20.74 -2.76 -16.31
N VAL A 290 21.27 -2.78 -15.08
CA VAL A 290 22.41 -3.63 -14.71
C VAL A 290 21.89 -4.98 -14.20
N PRO A 291 22.08 -6.09 -14.93
CA PRO A 291 21.57 -7.42 -14.56
C PRO A 291 22.30 -8.03 -13.35
N THR A 292 23.44 -7.44 -12.95
CA THR A 292 24.40 -8.01 -11.99
C THR A 292 24.23 -7.52 -10.55
N PHE A 293 23.22 -6.70 -10.25
CA PHE A 293 22.79 -6.61 -8.87
C PHE A 293 22.09 -7.94 -8.55
N ALA A 294 22.84 -8.89 -7.96
CA ALA A 294 22.19 -9.91 -7.15
C ALA A 294 21.27 -9.12 -6.21
N GLN A 295 19.96 -9.26 -6.40
CA GLN A 295 18.99 -8.44 -5.70
C GLN A 295 19.03 -8.81 -4.22
N GLU A 296 19.91 -8.14 -3.47
CA GLU A 296 20.02 -8.28 -2.04
C GLU A 296 18.76 -7.65 -1.44
N GLY A 297 17.83 -8.53 -1.08
CA GLY A 297 16.57 -8.16 -0.49
C GLY A 297 15.78 -9.37 -0.02
N THR A 298 14.76 -9.09 0.78
CA THR A 298 13.82 -10.09 1.31
C THR A 298 12.42 -9.65 0.95
N TYR A 299 11.61 -10.57 0.43
CA TYR A 299 10.21 -10.31 0.10
C TYR A 299 9.33 -11.39 0.69
N HIS A 300 8.44 -10.99 1.61
CA HIS A 300 7.71 -11.94 2.45
C HIS A 300 6.40 -11.36 2.96
N SER A 301 5.47 -12.24 3.32
CA SER A 301 4.33 -11.86 4.15
C SER A 301 4.73 -11.87 5.63
N VAL A 302 4.27 -10.86 6.38
CA VAL A 302 4.53 -10.71 7.81
C VAL A 302 3.68 -11.71 8.59
N PRO A 303 4.24 -12.57 9.46
CA PRO A 303 3.47 -13.61 10.14
C PRO A 303 2.23 -13.08 10.85
N ARG A 304 1.10 -13.79 10.72
CA ARG A 304 -0.18 -13.44 11.38
C ARG A 304 -0.08 -13.66 12.89
N SER A 305 0.42 -12.65 13.61
CA SER A 305 0.43 -12.62 15.07
C SER A 305 -0.93 -12.19 15.62
N ASN A 306 -1.15 -12.35 16.94
CA ASN A 306 -2.35 -11.84 17.63
C ASN A 306 -2.65 -10.35 17.35
N ALA A 307 -1.61 -9.53 17.11
CA ALA A 307 -1.78 -8.11 16.80
C ALA A 307 -2.35 -7.86 15.40
N LEU A 308 -2.23 -8.83 14.48
CA LEU A 308 -2.60 -8.69 13.07
C LEU A 308 -3.86 -9.49 12.68
N LEU A 309 -4.41 -10.33 13.57
CA LEU A 309 -5.57 -11.17 13.26
C LEU A 309 -6.88 -10.39 13.02
N PHE A 310 -6.89 -9.08 13.27
CA PHE A 310 -8.05 -8.21 13.01
C PHE A 310 -8.31 -7.99 11.51
N SER A 311 -7.33 -8.26 10.64
CA SER A 311 -7.47 -8.16 9.20
C SER A 311 -7.59 -9.54 8.55
N ASP A 312 -8.40 -9.61 7.50
CA ASP A 312 -8.46 -10.77 6.59
C ASP A 312 -7.33 -10.77 5.55
N HIS A 313 -6.48 -9.74 5.58
CA HIS A 313 -5.23 -9.67 4.86
C HIS A 313 -4.04 -9.91 5.80
N GLN A 314 -2.93 -10.35 5.21
CA GLN A 314 -1.63 -10.43 5.86
C GLN A 314 -0.71 -9.34 5.29
N PRO A 315 0.00 -8.55 6.12
CA PRO A 315 0.91 -7.54 5.60
C PRO A 315 2.02 -8.16 4.74
N VAL A 316 2.54 -7.41 3.78
CA VAL A 316 3.66 -7.80 2.94
C VAL A 316 4.79 -6.80 3.08
N ASN A 317 6.01 -7.28 3.31
CA ASN A 317 7.21 -6.45 3.44
C ASN A 317 8.25 -6.82 2.37
N LEU A 318 8.82 -5.78 1.77
CA LEU A 318 10.00 -5.82 0.92
C LEU A 318 11.11 -5.03 1.60
N THR A 319 12.25 -5.68 1.87
CA THR A 319 13.51 -4.98 2.18
C THR A 319 14.45 -5.17 1.00
N VAL A 320 15.03 -4.10 0.47
CA VAL A 320 15.86 -4.16 -0.75
C VAL A 320 16.99 -3.13 -0.72
N ARG A 321 18.14 -3.51 -1.30
CA ARG A 321 19.22 -2.57 -1.60
C ARG A 321 19.08 -2.01 -3.02
N LEU A 322 18.97 -0.70 -3.15
CA LEU A 322 18.88 -0.03 -4.44
C LEU A 322 20.26 0.54 -4.85
N PRO A 323 20.64 0.43 -6.14
CA PRO A 323 21.86 1.03 -6.64
C PRO A 323 21.81 2.57 -6.52
N ARG A 324 22.97 3.22 -6.49
CA ARG A 324 23.06 4.66 -6.64
C ARG A 324 22.89 5.05 -8.11
N SER A 325 22.25 6.19 -8.36
CA SER A 325 22.16 6.74 -9.72
C SER A 325 23.47 7.32 -10.23
N THR A 326 24.45 7.58 -9.36
CA THR A 326 25.78 8.05 -9.76
C THR A 326 26.47 7.05 -10.69
N GLY A 327 26.71 7.45 -11.94
CA GLY A 327 27.43 6.65 -12.94
C GLY A 327 26.55 5.72 -13.80
N MET A 328 25.22 5.75 -13.65
CA MET A 328 24.30 5.04 -14.54
C MET A 328 23.90 5.94 -15.73
N PRO A 329 23.80 5.41 -16.97
CA PRO A 329 23.14 6.14 -18.05
C PRO A 329 21.70 6.46 -17.61
N VAL A 330 21.25 7.69 -17.90
CA VAL A 330 19.96 8.30 -17.50
C VAL A 330 18.89 7.28 -17.12
N PRO A 331 18.29 7.35 -15.91
CA PRO A 331 17.31 6.36 -15.47
C PRO A 331 16.22 6.21 -16.54
N LEU A 332 16.01 4.97 -17.02
CA LEU A 332 15.03 4.66 -18.05
C LEU A 332 13.69 5.25 -17.60
N SER A 333 13.18 6.24 -18.32
CA SER A 333 11.88 6.85 -17.98
C SER A 333 10.81 5.78 -18.07
N LEU A 334 9.96 5.68 -17.06
CA LEU A 334 8.78 4.82 -17.17
C LEU A 334 7.89 5.38 -18.28
N HIS A 335 7.37 4.48 -19.11
CA HIS A 335 6.35 4.85 -20.09
C HIS A 335 5.02 4.95 -19.37
N ILE A 336 4.46 6.16 -19.31
CA ILE A 336 3.14 6.41 -18.72
C ILE A 336 2.15 6.59 -19.87
N GLU A 337 1.27 5.61 -20.04
CA GLU A 337 0.15 5.73 -20.96
C GLU A 337 -0.83 6.78 -20.43
N LYS A 338 -1.24 7.71 -21.31
CA LYS A 338 -2.25 8.70 -20.92
C LYS A 338 -3.63 8.05 -20.94
N TYR A 339 -4.29 8.07 -19.78
CA TYR A 339 -5.64 7.55 -19.65
C TYR A 339 -6.65 8.67 -19.93
N PRO A 340 -7.66 8.47 -20.80
CA PRO A 340 -8.65 9.49 -21.11
C PRO A 340 -9.56 9.75 -19.90
N LEU A 341 -9.49 10.96 -19.34
CA LEU A 341 -10.29 11.36 -18.19
C LEU A 341 -11.56 12.09 -18.66
N SER A 342 -12.73 11.68 -18.15
CA SER A 342 -13.95 12.46 -18.29
C SER A 342 -14.01 13.54 -17.20
N TRP A 343 -14.15 14.81 -17.59
CA TRP A 343 -14.21 15.96 -16.68
C TRP A 343 -15.42 15.88 -15.71
N SER A 344 -16.52 15.23 -16.11
CA SER A 344 -17.70 15.04 -15.25
C SER A 344 -17.45 14.12 -14.04
N SER A 345 -16.41 13.28 -14.09
CA SER A 345 -16.11 12.32 -13.02
C SER A 345 -15.63 12.98 -11.72
N GLY A 346 -15.01 14.17 -11.79
CA GLY A 346 -14.46 14.85 -10.61
C GLY A 346 -15.53 15.39 -9.67
N LEU A 347 -16.50 16.13 -10.20
CA LEU A 347 -17.59 16.72 -9.41
C LEU A 347 -18.53 15.65 -8.87
N ILE A 348 -18.91 14.67 -9.70
CA ILE A 348 -19.77 13.56 -9.29
C ILE A 348 -19.08 12.73 -8.19
N GLY A 349 -17.78 12.49 -8.31
CA GLY A 349 -16.99 11.78 -7.30
C GLY A 349 -16.98 12.51 -5.95
N GLN A 350 -16.80 13.83 -5.94
CA GLN A 350 -16.84 14.62 -4.70
C GLN A 350 -18.21 14.57 -4.01
N ILE A 351 -19.29 14.68 -4.79
CA ILE A 351 -20.66 14.55 -4.25
C ILE A 351 -20.86 13.13 -3.70
N GLY A 352 -20.42 12.11 -4.43
CA GLY A 352 -20.47 10.72 -3.99
C GLY A 352 -19.73 10.49 -2.67
N ASP A 353 -18.51 11.00 -2.56
CA ASP A 353 -17.69 10.90 -1.34
C ASP A 353 -18.40 11.55 -0.14
N ALA A 354 -19.01 12.72 -0.33
CA ALA A 354 -19.77 13.42 0.71
C ALA A 354 -21.02 12.64 1.14
N VAL A 355 -21.81 12.15 0.18
CA VAL A 355 -23.02 11.34 0.47
C VAL A 355 -22.63 10.08 1.26
N ILE A 356 -21.61 9.34 0.81
CA ILE A 356 -21.11 8.15 1.49
C ILE A 356 -20.71 8.48 2.93
N GLY A 357 -19.97 9.58 3.13
CA GLY A 357 -19.51 10.03 4.43
C GLY A 357 -20.66 10.34 5.39
N TYR A 358 -21.56 11.24 5.00
CA TYR A 358 -22.65 11.69 5.86
C TYR A 358 -23.67 10.57 6.12
N CYS A 359 -24.02 9.76 5.11
CA CYS A 359 -24.92 8.62 5.31
C CYS A 359 -24.30 7.61 6.28
N GLY A 360 -23.02 7.25 6.11
CA GLY A 360 -22.36 6.33 7.03
C GLY A 360 -22.23 6.88 8.45
N TRP A 361 -22.00 8.18 8.61
CA TRP A 361 -22.00 8.86 9.92
C TRP A 361 -23.38 8.82 10.58
N LEU A 362 -24.47 9.11 9.84
CA LEU A 362 -25.84 9.04 10.35
C LEU A 362 -26.24 7.64 10.80
N VAL A 363 -25.78 6.61 10.08
CA VAL A 363 -25.98 5.20 10.45
C VAL A 363 -25.23 4.92 11.76
N THR A 364 -23.94 5.25 11.83
CA THR A 364 -23.08 4.99 12.99
C THR A 364 -23.57 5.69 14.27
N LYS A 365 -24.13 6.90 14.14
CA LYS A 365 -24.64 7.67 15.28
C LYS A 365 -26.10 7.37 15.62
N ASN A 366 -26.73 6.39 14.96
CA ASN A 366 -28.15 6.06 15.14
C ASN A 366 -29.09 7.26 14.90
N VAL A 367 -28.63 8.30 14.20
CA VAL A 367 -29.39 9.53 13.94
C VAL A 367 -30.56 9.26 13.00
N HIS A 368 -30.40 8.30 12.09
CA HIS A 368 -31.46 7.84 11.20
C HIS A 368 -32.70 7.32 11.94
N TYR A 369 -32.56 6.71 13.12
CA TYR A 369 -33.70 6.33 13.96
C TYR A 369 -34.48 7.55 14.49
N TRP A 370 -33.77 8.62 14.86
CA TRP A 370 -34.40 9.87 15.28
C TRP A 370 -35.15 10.54 14.13
N ILE A 371 -34.55 10.56 12.92
CA ILE A 371 -35.21 11.09 11.72
C ILE A 371 -36.48 10.29 11.38
N LEU A 372 -36.40 8.95 11.37
CA LEU A 372 -37.54 8.06 11.14
C LEU A 372 -38.62 8.23 12.21
N GLY A 373 -38.22 8.31 13.49
CA GLY A 373 -39.13 8.55 14.60
C GLY A 373 -39.85 9.90 14.50
N SER A 374 -39.12 10.97 14.13
CA SER A 374 -39.71 12.30 13.91
C SER A 374 -40.65 12.34 12.72
N LEU A 375 -40.33 11.65 11.62
CA LEU A 375 -41.23 11.53 10.46
C LEU A 375 -42.49 10.75 10.79
N LEU A 376 -42.37 9.63 11.51
CA LEU A 376 -43.53 8.85 11.98
C LEU A 376 -44.40 9.67 12.92
N LEU A 377 -43.80 10.41 13.87
CA LEU A 377 -44.53 11.30 14.76
C LEU A 377 -45.24 12.43 13.98
N TYR A 378 -44.57 13.04 13.01
CA TYR A 378 -45.16 14.06 12.13
C TYR A 378 -46.37 13.52 11.34
N LEU A 379 -46.24 12.32 10.77
CA LEU A 379 -47.32 11.66 10.04
C LEU A 379 -48.49 11.29 10.97
N LEU A 380 -48.21 10.80 12.19
CA LEU A 380 -49.24 10.53 13.19
C LEU A 380 -50.00 11.79 13.61
N LEU A 381 -49.29 12.91 13.83
CA LEU A 381 -49.87 14.22 14.15
C LEU A 381 -50.70 14.83 13.01
N LYS A 382 -50.59 14.31 11.78
CA LYS A 382 -51.39 14.72 10.61
C LYS A 382 -52.64 13.85 10.42
N ILE A 383 -52.68 12.67 11.05
CA ILE A 383 -53.78 11.70 10.95
C ILE A 383 -54.73 11.84 12.15
N LEU A 384 -54.22 12.27 13.31
CA LEU A 384 -54.98 12.77 14.46
C LEU A 384 -55.45 14.20 14.21
#